data_AF-A0A2I7LU03-F1
#
_entry.id   AF-A0A2I7LU03-F1
#
_cell.length_a   1.000
_cell.length_b   1.000
_cell.length_c   1.000
_cell.angle_alpha   90.00
_cell.angle_beta   90.00
_cell.angle_gamma   90.00
#
_symmetry.space_group_name_H-M   'P 1'
#
loop_
_entity.id
_entity.type
_entity.pdbx_description
1 polymer ?
#
loop_
_entity_poly.entity_id
_entity_poly.type
_entity_poly.pdbx_seq_one_letter_code
_entity_poly.pdbx_strand_id
1 'polypeptide(L)'
;MAILNRFFEAEAANWVVDKIDVLEGRAKFCAYNALRYLKWANETYAVSSLVSNFNGLHATEEAVACFISSGVRFGSNANASKIKLREHKTKALVSIFAQRCLRSIDGHRVKFGVSPNHDNLIFDLPIVEGGWRGEFHLSQLRLMDEGAEACSDWQKLGEGPDLDDIFEEISKASKARNALLYADDDGVPTGFTDPEEALIRDTKLTFGLIWAAVDLHMDPARDSDFLNRFLAQIVDLQKEGKARKKLGSDG
;
A
#
# COMPACT_ATOMS: atom_id res chain seq x y z
N MET A 1 -3.39 -17.17 -19.68
CA MET A 1 -3.38 -15.70 -19.80
C MET A 1 -2.62 -15.16 -18.61
N ALA A 2 -1.75 -14.16 -18.80
CA ALA A 2 -1.02 -13.54 -17.71
C ALA A 2 -1.89 -12.46 -17.06
N ILE A 3 -2.25 -12.68 -15.79
CA ILE A 3 -3.26 -11.91 -15.03
C ILE A 3 -2.87 -10.44 -14.92
N LEU A 4 -1.56 -10.16 -14.81
CA LEU A 4 -1.06 -8.81 -14.56
C LEU A 4 -0.64 -8.07 -15.84
N ASN A 5 -0.74 -8.66 -17.02
CA ASN A 5 -0.30 -7.99 -18.26
C ASN A 5 -1.02 -6.65 -18.46
N ARG A 6 -2.33 -6.61 -18.21
CA ARG A 6 -3.12 -5.37 -18.28
C ARG A 6 -2.66 -4.30 -17.29
N PHE A 7 -2.09 -4.70 -16.15
CA PHE A 7 -1.53 -3.76 -15.17
C PHE A 7 -0.20 -3.20 -15.66
N PHE A 8 0.72 -4.05 -16.12
CA PHE A 8 2.01 -3.60 -16.64
C PHE A 8 1.89 -2.80 -17.95
N GLU A 9 0.87 -3.05 -18.75
CA GLU A 9 0.58 -2.31 -19.98
C GLU A 9 -0.18 -0.99 -19.73
N ALA A 10 -0.70 -0.78 -18.50
CA ALA A 10 -1.42 0.43 -18.17
C ALA A 10 -0.48 1.64 -18.17
N GLU A 11 -0.91 2.74 -18.78
CA GLU A 11 -0.14 3.97 -18.90
C GLU A 11 0.34 4.50 -17.53
N ALA A 12 -0.53 4.48 -16.53
CA ALA A 12 -0.18 4.89 -15.16
C ALA A 12 0.87 3.99 -14.51
N ALA A 13 0.86 2.68 -14.80
CA ALA A 13 1.87 1.76 -14.28
C ALA A 13 3.22 2.01 -14.94
N ASN A 14 3.26 2.20 -16.26
CA ASN A 14 4.48 2.56 -16.98
C ASN A 14 5.07 3.88 -16.46
N TRP A 15 4.23 4.89 -16.22
CA TRP A 15 4.68 6.13 -15.60
C TRP A 15 5.36 5.91 -14.25
N VAL A 16 4.79 5.06 -13.38
CA VAL A 16 5.42 4.74 -12.08
C VAL A 16 6.76 4.05 -12.28
N VAL A 17 6.86 3.10 -13.22
CA VAL A 17 8.12 2.41 -13.54
C VAL A 17 9.18 3.41 -14.02
N ASP A 18 8.83 4.30 -14.94
CA ASP A 18 9.74 5.29 -15.53
C ASP A 18 10.27 6.30 -14.50
N LYS A 19 9.49 6.57 -13.44
CA LYS A 19 9.87 7.53 -12.39
C LYS A 19 10.64 6.90 -11.21
N ILE A 20 10.88 5.58 -11.19
CA ILE A 20 11.64 4.93 -10.10
C ILE A 20 13.04 5.54 -9.96
N ASP A 21 13.65 5.99 -11.05
CA ASP A 21 15.00 6.55 -11.01
C ASP A 21 15.12 7.88 -10.26
N VAL A 22 14.00 8.56 -10.02
CA VAL A 22 13.91 9.73 -9.11
C VAL A 22 14.17 9.31 -7.66
N LEU A 23 13.81 8.08 -7.27
CA LEU A 23 14.08 7.58 -5.94
C LEU A 23 15.58 7.38 -5.72
N GLU A 24 16.00 7.42 -4.47
CA GLU A 24 17.41 7.22 -4.10
C GLU A 24 17.62 6.15 -3.03
N GLY A 25 18.82 5.57 -3.02
CA GLY A 25 19.28 4.64 -1.99
C GLY A 25 18.35 3.43 -1.84
N ARG A 26 18.02 3.11 -0.58
CA ARG A 26 17.19 1.94 -0.25
C ARG A 26 15.82 1.97 -0.92
N ALA A 27 15.18 3.15 -1.03
CA ALA A 27 13.86 3.27 -1.65
C ALA A 27 13.87 2.79 -3.09
N LYS A 28 14.84 3.25 -3.90
CA LYS A 28 15.03 2.86 -5.29
C LYS A 28 15.17 1.35 -5.46
N PHE A 29 16.04 0.72 -4.68
CA PHE A 29 16.28 -0.73 -4.79
C PHE A 29 15.06 -1.56 -4.34
N CYS A 30 14.35 -1.12 -3.30
CA CYS A 30 13.10 -1.75 -2.89
C CYS A 30 12.01 -1.63 -3.98
N ALA A 31 11.89 -0.49 -4.66
CA ALA A 31 10.96 -0.34 -5.78
C ALA A 31 11.28 -1.31 -6.93
N TYR A 32 12.55 -1.41 -7.35
CA TYR A 32 12.97 -2.36 -8.38
C TYR A 32 12.73 -3.82 -7.97
N ASN A 33 13.00 -4.17 -6.72
CA ASN A 33 12.71 -5.52 -6.23
C ASN A 33 11.21 -5.80 -6.23
N ALA A 34 10.38 -4.88 -5.76
CA ALA A 34 8.93 -5.03 -5.77
C ALA A 34 8.39 -5.34 -7.18
N LEU A 35 8.81 -4.58 -8.20
CA LEU A 35 8.42 -4.85 -9.58
C LEU A 35 8.92 -6.20 -10.11
N ARG A 36 10.14 -6.59 -9.75
CA ARG A 36 10.70 -7.90 -10.11
C ARG A 36 9.87 -9.04 -9.54
N TYR A 37 9.47 -8.95 -8.28
CA TYR A 37 8.62 -9.94 -7.65
C TYR A 37 7.21 -9.99 -8.26
N LEU A 38 6.61 -8.85 -8.63
CA LEU A 38 5.35 -8.86 -9.38
C LEU A 38 5.49 -9.51 -10.75
N LYS A 39 6.60 -9.27 -11.46
CA LYS A 39 6.89 -9.93 -12.74
C LYS A 39 6.97 -11.44 -12.54
N TRP A 40 7.71 -11.91 -11.55
CA TRP A 40 7.76 -13.33 -11.21
C TRP A 40 6.40 -13.88 -10.81
N ALA A 41 5.60 -13.13 -10.04
CA ALA A 41 4.25 -13.55 -9.70
C ALA A 41 3.39 -13.78 -10.96
N ASN A 42 3.43 -12.86 -11.92
CA ASN A 42 2.71 -12.99 -13.18
C ASN A 42 3.19 -14.21 -14.00
N GLU A 43 4.50 -14.41 -14.09
CA GLU A 43 5.12 -15.51 -14.85
C GLU A 43 4.84 -16.89 -14.23
N THR A 44 4.79 -16.98 -12.90
CA THR A 44 4.59 -18.26 -12.21
C THR A 44 3.13 -18.62 -11.97
N TYR A 45 2.17 -17.71 -12.17
CA TYR A 45 0.77 -17.95 -11.79
C TYR A 45 0.17 -19.20 -12.42
N ALA A 46 0.38 -19.41 -13.72
CA ALA A 46 -0.17 -20.56 -14.44
C ALA A 46 0.43 -21.90 -13.99
N VAL A 47 1.62 -21.87 -13.38
CA VAL A 47 2.33 -23.06 -12.88
C VAL A 47 1.98 -23.31 -11.42
N SER A 48 1.96 -22.25 -10.61
CA SER A 48 1.62 -22.32 -9.19
C SER A 48 1.08 -20.97 -8.72
N SER A 49 -0.24 -20.92 -8.53
CA SER A 49 -0.92 -19.77 -7.94
C SER A 49 -0.42 -19.46 -6.52
N LEU A 50 0.00 -20.49 -5.78
CA LEU A 50 0.56 -20.38 -4.43
C LEU A 50 1.91 -19.65 -4.44
N VAL A 51 2.87 -20.08 -5.28
CA VAL A 51 4.17 -19.40 -5.43
C VAL A 51 3.99 -17.99 -5.99
N SER A 52 3.06 -17.83 -6.93
CA SER A 52 2.72 -16.52 -7.48
C SER A 52 2.20 -15.54 -6.42
N ASN A 53 1.27 -15.97 -5.57
CA ASN A 53 0.75 -15.15 -4.49
C ASN A 53 1.81 -14.85 -3.41
N PHE A 54 2.72 -15.80 -3.14
CA PHE A 54 3.88 -15.52 -2.29
C PHE A 54 4.74 -14.38 -2.86
N ASN A 55 5.03 -14.41 -4.17
CA ASN A 55 5.75 -13.34 -4.85
C ASN A 55 4.99 -12.00 -4.81
N GLY A 56 3.65 -12.02 -4.96
CA GLY A 56 2.80 -10.83 -4.84
C GLY A 56 2.86 -10.19 -3.44
N LEU A 57 2.76 -11.00 -2.38
CA LEU A 57 2.92 -10.52 -1.01
C LEU A 57 4.32 -9.94 -0.78
N HIS A 58 5.36 -10.61 -1.28
CA HIS A 58 6.73 -10.12 -1.09
C HIS A 58 7.00 -8.83 -1.87
N ALA A 59 6.41 -8.66 -3.06
CA ALA A 59 6.44 -7.40 -3.78
C ALA A 59 5.84 -6.25 -2.95
N THR A 60 4.71 -6.51 -2.29
CA THR A 60 4.08 -5.55 -1.37
C THR A 60 4.99 -5.23 -0.19
N GLU A 61 5.66 -6.23 0.41
CA GLU A 61 6.62 -6.02 1.51
C GLU A 61 7.80 -5.12 1.10
N GLU A 62 8.27 -5.21 -0.15
CA GLU A 62 9.32 -4.36 -0.70
C GLU A 62 8.79 -2.95 -1.03
N ALA A 63 7.57 -2.82 -1.55
CA ALA A 63 6.94 -1.52 -1.79
C ALA A 63 6.68 -0.74 -0.50
N VAL A 64 6.28 -1.42 0.59
CA VAL A 64 6.22 -0.82 1.93
C VAL A 64 7.59 -0.32 2.36
N ALA A 65 8.64 -1.12 2.17
CA ALA A 65 9.99 -0.72 2.52
C ALA A 65 10.47 0.48 1.68
N CYS A 66 10.09 0.55 0.41
CA CYS A 66 10.31 1.69 -0.46
C CYS A 66 9.66 2.96 0.10
N PHE A 67 8.34 2.93 0.34
CA PHE A 67 7.57 4.06 0.84
C PHE A 67 8.11 4.60 2.17
N ILE A 68 8.34 3.72 3.15
CA ILE A 68 8.87 4.14 4.45
C ILE A 68 10.30 4.70 4.34
N SER A 69 11.14 4.13 3.47
CA SER A 69 12.49 4.66 3.22
C SER A 69 12.47 6.06 2.61
N SER A 70 11.54 6.34 1.68
CA SER A 70 11.29 7.69 1.17
C SER A 70 10.78 8.63 2.28
N GLY A 71 9.86 8.15 3.12
CA GLY A 71 9.34 8.85 4.29
C GLY A 71 10.42 9.32 5.26
N VAL A 72 11.43 8.48 5.53
CA VAL A 72 12.58 8.83 6.39
C VAL A 72 13.38 10.00 5.83
N ARG A 73 13.53 10.07 4.50
CA ARG A 73 14.43 11.01 3.86
C ARG A 73 13.78 12.33 3.46
N PHE A 74 12.54 12.30 2.97
CA PHE A 74 11.92 13.46 2.31
C PHE A 74 10.67 13.98 3.02
N GLY A 75 9.94 13.15 3.77
CA GLY A 75 8.63 13.56 4.27
C GLY A 75 8.51 13.78 5.77
N SER A 76 8.86 12.77 6.57
CA SER A 76 8.48 12.70 7.98
C SER A 76 9.47 11.85 8.78
N ASN A 77 10.74 12.27 8.80
CA ASN A 77 11.79 11.52 9.50
C ASN A 77 11.40 11.20 10.96
N ALA A 78 10.78 12.16 11.66
CA ALA A 78 10.36 12.02 13.05
C ALA A 78 9.45 10.81 13.32
N ASN A 79 8.61 10.40 12.37
CA ASN A 79 7.73 9.23 12.52
C ASN A 79 8.23 8.04 11.70
N ALA A 80 8.65 8.26 10.45
CA ALA A 80 9.13 7.20 9.57
C ALA A 80 10.30 6.41 10.16
N SER A 81 11.25 7.08 10.83
CA SER A 81 12.42 6.43 11.44
C SER A 81 12.06 5.50 12.61
N LYS A 82 10.87 5.67 13.21
CA LYS A 82 10.37 4.82 14.30
C LYS A 82 9.72 3.53 13.79
N ILE A 83 9.43 3.45 12.50
CA ILE A 83 8.76 2.30 11.87
C ILE A 83 9.80 1.19 11.60
N LYS A 84 9.71 0.12 12.39
CA LYS A 84 10.62 -1.03 12.31
C LYS A 84 10.29 -1.98 11.15
N LEU A 85 10.81 -1.68 9.96
CA LEU A 85 10.63 -2.50 8.74
C LEU A 85 11.18 -3.94 8.81
N ARG A 86 11.97 -4.30 9.83
CA ARG A 86 12.44 -5.69 10.02
C ARG A 86 11.35 -6.62 10.53
N GLU A 87 10.25 -6.08 11.06
CA GLU A 87 9.16 -6.86 11.65
C GLU A 87 8.04 -7.04 10.60
N HIS A 88 7.69 -8.28 10.25
CA HIS A 88 6.61 -8.58 9.28
C HIS A 88 5.27 -7.93 9.68
N LYS A 89 4.96 -7.88 10.99
CA LYS A 89 3.77 -7.20 11.53
C LYS A 89 3.73 -5.71 11.19
N THR A 90 4.88 -5.04 11.20
CA THR A 90 4.98 -3.62 10.86
C THR A 90 4.72 -3.41 9.38
N LYS A 91 5.28 -4.27 8.52
CA LYS A 91 5.01 -4.20 7.08
C LYS A 91 3.53 -4.45 6.79
N ALA A 92 2.94 -5.45 7.44
CA ALA A 92 1.51 -5.78 7.35
C ALA A 92 0.61 -4.60 7.77
N LEU A 93 0.94 -3.93 8.87
CA LEU A 93 0.22 -2.74 9.34
C LEU A 93 0.23 -1.61 8.28
N VAL A 94 1.40 -1.30 7.70
CA VAL A 94 1.50 -0.28 6.64
C VAL A 94 0.67 -0.68 5.42
N SER A 95 0.77 -1.93 4.97
CA SER A 95 0.00 -2.42 3.82
C SER A 95 -1.51 -2.40 4.05
N ILE A 96 -1.99 -2.75 5.25
CA ILE A 96 -3.43 -2.72 5.59
C ILE A 96 -3.96 -1.29 5.56
N PHE A 97 -3.21 -0.35 6.14
CA PHE A 97 -3.58 1.06 6.12
C PHE A 97 -3.63 1.63 4.70
N ALA A 98 -2.60 1.38 3.91
CA ALA A 98 -2.57 1.79 2.50
C ALA A 98 -3.67 1.12 1.68
N GLN A 99 -3.97 -0.16 1.93
CA GLN A 99 -5.06 -0.86 1.26
C GLN A 99 -6.42 -0.27 1.61
N ARG A 100 -6.65 0.14 2.86
CA ARG A 100 -7.90 0.80 3.26
C ARG A 100 -8.08 2.12 2.51
N CYS A 101 -7.02 2.92 2.35
CA CYS A 101 -7.05 4.11 1.49
C CYS A 101 -7.40 3.77 0.03
N LEU A 102 -6.82 2.69 -0.51
CA LEU A 102 -7.13 2.24 -1.87
C LEU A 102 -8.57 1.74 -2.03
N ARG A 103 -9.14 1.04 -1.03
CA ARG A 103 -10.52 0.58 -1.05
C ARG A 103 -11.51 1.74 -1.08
N SER A 104 -11.24 2.79 -0.30
CA SER A 104 -12.04 4.02 -0.34
C SER A 104 -12.09 4.61 -1.75
N ILE A 105 -10.95 4.61 -2.46
CA ILE A 105 -10.86 5.08 -3.84
C ILE A 105 -11.56 4.13 -4.82
N ASP A 106 -11.34 2.82 -4.76
CA ASP A 106 -11.98 1.84 -5.66
C ASP A 106 -13.53 1.95 -5.62
N GLY A 107 -14.12 2.25 -4.45
CA GLY A 107 -15.57 2.47 -4.28
C GLY A 107 -16.15 3.61 -5.11
N HIS A 108 -15.36 4.64 -5.39
CA HIS A 108 -15.78 5.81 -6.18
C HIS A 108 -15.55 5.67 -7.70
N ARG A 109 -15.15 4.46 -8.16
CA ARG A 109 -14.85 4.18 -9.58
C ARG A 109 -13.85 5.17 -10.19
N VAL A 110 -12.85 5.58 -9.41
CA VAL A 110 -11.82 6.52 -9.86
C VAL A 110 -11.06 5.93 -11.04
N LYS A 111 -10.90 6.72 -12.09
CA LYS A 111 -10.03 6.35 -13.23
C LYS A 111 -8.73 7.11 -13.12
N PHE A 112 -7.62 6.42 -13.33
CA PHE A 112 -6.29 7.02 -13.34
C PHE A 112 -5.78 7.16 -14.77
N GLY A 113 -5.06 8.24 -15.02
CA GLY A 113 -4.35 8.51 -16.26
C GLY A 113 -3.03 9.22 -16.00
N VAL A 114 -2.28 9.48 -17.05
CA VAL A 114 -1.07 10.31 -17.00
C VAL A 114 -1.42 11.73 -17.46
N SER A 115 -0.86 12.74 -16.80
CA SER A 115 -1.05 14.13 -17.20
C SER A 115 -0.53 14.37 -18.63
N PRO A 116 -1.09 15.31 -19.42
CA PRO A 116 -0.64 15.55 -20.79
C PRO A 116 0.85 15.94 -20.93
N ASN A 117 1.43 16.53 -19.88
CA ASN A 117 2.86 16.84 -19.79
C ASN A 117 3.71 15.67 -19.27
N HIS A 118 3.12 14.53 -18.92
CA HIS A 118 3.77 13.34 -18.35
C HIS A 118 4.52 13.59 -17.02
N ASP A 119 4.22 14.71 -16.35
CA ASP A 119 4.86 15.09 -15.11
C ASP A 119 4.23 14.43 -13.89
N ASN A 120 2.92 14.10 -13.94
CA ASN A 120 2.15 13.58 -12.81
C ASN A 120 1.12 12.53 -13.26
N LEU A 121 0.60 11.76 -12.30
CA LEU A 121 -0.65 11.02 -12.51
C LEU A 121 -1.84 11.98 -12.35
N ILE A 122 -2.92 11.70 -13.06
CA ILE A 122 -4.21 12.40 -12.91
C ILE A 122 -5.30 11.40 -12.57
N PHE A 123 -6.35 11.88 -11.94
CA PHE A 123 -7.55 11.10 -11.66
C PHE A 123 -8.79 11.76 -12.25
N ASP A 124 -9.76 10.94 -12.65
CA ASP A 124 -11.10 11.34 -13.05
C ASP A 124 -12.12 10.73 -12.08
N LEU A 125 -12.92 11.59 -11.44
CA LEU A 125 -14.04 11.20 -10.59
C LEU A 125 -15.37 11.34 -11.37
N PRO A 126 -16.00 10.21 -11.76
CA PRO A 126 -17.24 10.24 -12.53
C PRO A 126 -18.49 10.56 -11.70
N ILE A 127 -18.33 10.70 -10.37
CA ILE A 127 -19.43 10.95 -9.42
C ILE A 127 -19.85 12.42 -9.32
N VAL A 128 -19.10 13.34 -9.92
CA VAL A 128 -19.42 14.78 -9.94
C VAL A 128 -20.07 15.13 -11.28
N GLU A 129 -21.20 15.85 -11.27
CA GLU A 129 -21.83 16.34 -12.50
C GLU A 129 -20.85 17.25 -13.26
N GLY A 130 -20.50 16.88 -14.50
CA GLY A 130 -19.44 17.52 -15.29
C GLY A 130 -18.05 16.84 -15.21
N GLY A 131 -17.88 15.86 -14.31
CA GLY A 131 -16.63 15.13 -14.08
C GLY A 131 -15.57 15.99 -13.39
N TRP A 132 -14.93 15.47 -12.34
CA TRP A 132 -13.78 16.16 -11.72
C TRP A 132 -12.48 15.48 -12.15
N ARG A 133 -11.61 16.26 -12.79
CA ARG A 133 -10.23 15.88 -13.12
C ARG A 133 -9.26 16.64 -12.23
N GLY A 134 -8.32 15.92 -11.61
CA GLY A 134 -7.28 16.51 -10.77
C GLY A 134 -5.94 15.81 -10.93
N GLU A 135 -4.86 16.47 -10.52
CA GLU A 135 -3.59 15.78 -10.32
C GLU A 135 -3.70 14.84 -9.11
N PHE A 136 -3.19 13.63 -9.26
CA PHE A 136 -3.17 12.65 -8.19
C PHE A 136 -1.92 12.85 -7.34
N HIS A 137 -2.14 13.19 -6.07
CA HIS A 137 -1.11 13.44 -5.05
C HIS A 137 -1.40 12.57 -3.83
N LEU A 138 -0.38 12.28 -3.01
CA LEU A 138 -0.53 11.46 -1.81
C LEU A 138 -1.64 11.97 -0.87
N SER A 139 -1.81 13.29 -0.75
CA SER A 139 -2.91 13.89 0.03
C SER A 139 -4.29 13.63 -0.54
N GLN A 140 -4.42 13.24 -1.82
CA GLN A 140 -5.69 12.84 -2.42
C GLN A 140 -6.15 11.44 -1.97
N LEU A 141 -5.32 10.71 -1.21
CA LEU A 141 -5.79 9.60 -0.37
C LEU A 141 -6.76 10.08 0.74
N ARG A 142 -6.95 11.40 0.91
CA ARG A 142 -8.03 12.03 1.69
C ARG A 142 -9.30 12.16 0.83
N LEU A 143 -10.10 11.12 0.65
CA LEU A 143 -11.45 11.27 0.07
C LEU A 143 -12.44 10.55 1.00
N MET A 144 -13.14 11.29 1.87
CA MET A 144 -14.35 12.11 1.63
C MET A 144 -15.62 11.28 1.80
N ASP A 145 -16.16 11.35 3.01
CA ASP A 145 -17.51 10.91 3.36
C ASP A 145 -18.55 11.78 2.62
N GLU A 146 -19.64 11.16 2.14
CA GLU A 146 -20.66 11.76 1.25
C GLU A 146 -21.52 12.85 1.92
N GLY A 147 -21.29 13.16 3.21
CA GLY A 147 -22.15 14.07 3.98
C GLY A 147 -21.54 15.37 4.50
N ALA A 148 -20.26 15.69 4.26
CA ALA A 148 -19.59 16.76 5.02
C ALA A 148 -19.18 17.98 4.17
N GLU A 149 -19.77 19.14 4.51
CA GLU A 149 -19.32 20.48 4.10
C GLU A 149 -17.80 20.66 4.30
N ALA A 150 -17.21 21.53 3.49
CA ALA A 150 -15.80 21.87 3.54
C ALA A 150 -15.44 22.59 4.84
N CYS A 151 -15.18 21.83 5.90
CA CYS A 151 -14.68 22.33 7.18
C CYS A 151 -13.59 21.42 7.75
N SER A 152 -12.73 22.08 8.52
CA SER A 152 -11.46 21.64 9.13
C SER A 152 -11.30 20.14 9.37
N ASP A 153 -10.27 19.56 8.74
CA ASP A 153 -9.27 18.73 9.40
C ASP A 153 -9.81 17.52 10.25
N TRP A 154 -9.68 16.31 9.67
CA TRP A 154 -9.53 14.97 10.32
C TRP A 154 -10.73 14.05 10.58
N GLN A 155 -11.92 14.32 10.06
CA GLN A 155 -13.06 13.38 10.21
C GLN A 155 -13.52 12.66 8.92
N LYS A 156 -12.65 12.53 7.89
CA LYS A 156 -13.00 11.88 6.62
C LYS A 156 -12.22 10.59 6.34
N LEU A 157 -12.15 9.71 7.34
CA LEU A 157 -11.73 8.30 7.21
C LEU A 157 -12.81 7.37 7.77
N GLY A 158 -14.11 7.68 7.59
CA GLY A 158 -15.21 6.93 8.21
C GLY A 158 -15.10 6.84 9.75
N GLU A 159 -15.98 6.05 10.37
CA GLU A 159 -15.67 5.55 11.72
C GLU A 159 -14.39 4.70 11.61
N GLY A 160 -13.37 5.06 12.39
CA GLY A 160 -12.16 4.24 12.46
C GLY A 160 -12.56 2.80 12.80
N PRO A 161 -12.04 1.78 12.09
CA PRO A 161 -12.32 0.40 12.44
C PRO A 161 -11.98 0.13 13.90
N ASP A 162 -12.65 -0.86 14.51
CA ASP A 162 -12.25 -1.31 15.83
C ASP A 162 -10.76 -1.68 15.80
N LEU A 163 -10.03 -1.27 16.85
CA LEU A 163 -8.62 -1.60 17.01
C LEU A 163 -8.44 -3.12 17.02
N ASP A 164 -9.43 -3.85 17.52
CA ASP A 164 -9.43 -5.32 17.50
C ASP A 164 -9.46 -5.86 16.07
N ASP A 165 -10.27 -5.28 15.17
CA ASP A 165 -10.31 -5.65 13.76
C ASP A 165 -8.96 -5.38 13.06
N ILE A 166 -8.33 -4.24 13.37
CA ILE A 166 -6.99 -3.92 12.85
C ILE A 166 -5.97 -4.96 13.32
N PHE A 167 -5.97 -5.33 14.60
CA PHE A 167 -5.01 -6.29 15.12
C PHE A 167 -5.26 -7.71 14.60
N GLU A 168 -6.51 -8.09 14.37
CA GLU A 168 -6.86 -9.36 13.72
C GLU A 168 -6.37 -9.39 12.26
N GLU A 169 -6.63 -8.34 11.48
CA GLU A 169 -6.13 -8.20 10.11
C GLU A 169 -4.59 -8.25 10.06
N ILE A 170 -3.90 -7.55 10.96
CA ILE A 170 -2.43 -7.59 11.06
C ILE A 170 -1.95 -9.01 11.39
N SER A 171 -2.62 -9.70 12.31
CA SER A 171 -2.26 -11.07 12.68
C SER A 171 -2.37 -12.00 11.47
N LYS A 172 -3.47 -11.93 10.73
CA LYS A 172 -3.70 -12.70 9.49
C LYS A 172 -2.66 -12.35 8.42
N ALA A 173 -2.50 -11.07 8.09
CA ALA A 173 -1.58 -10.61 7.05
C ALA A 173 -0.11 -10.91 7.38
N SER A 174 0.31 -10.76 8.64
CA SER A 174 1.68 -11.05 9.06
C SER A 174 2.04 -12.54 9.01
N LYS A 175 1.05 -13.42 9.14
CA LYS A 175 1.20 -14.87 9.01
C LYS A 175 1.01 -15.37 7.58
N ALA A 176 0.22 -14.66 6.77
CA ALA A 176 -0.17 -15.07 5.42
C ALA A 176 1.01 -15.51 4.56
N ARG A 177 2.11 -14.76 4.57
CA ARG A 177 3.30 -15.09 3.78
C ARG A 177 3.89 -16.47 4.15
N ASN A 178 4.00 -16.77 5.45
CA ASN A 178 4.53 -18.06 5.90
C ASN A 178 3.48 -19.18 5.70
N ALA A 179 2.22 -18.87 5.97
CA ALA A 179 1.09 -19.79 5.79
C ALA A 179 0.79 -20.13 4.32
N LEU A 180 1.42 -19.48 3.34
CA LEU A 180 1.32 -19.88 1.93
C LEU A 180 2.33 -20.96 1.54
N LEU A 181 3.52 -20.99 2.15
CA LEU A 181 4.60 -21.88 1.70
C LEU A 181 4.93 -23.01 2.67
N TYR A 182 4.71 -22.80 3.97
CA TYR A 182 5.12 -23.75 4.99
C TYR A 182 3.92 -24.51 5.52
N ALA A 183 4.08 -25.83 5.62
CA ALA A 183 3.16 -26.68 6.36
C ALA A 183 3.24 -26.35 7.87
N ASP A 184 2.13 -26.54 8.56
CA ASP A 184 2.02 -26.46 10.01
C ASP A 184 1.40 -27.75 10.56
N ASP A 185 1.14 -27.76 11.87
CA ASP A 185 0.55 -28.91 12.55
C ASP A 185 -0.89 -29.21 12.08
N ASP A 186 -1.54 -28.24 11.42
CA ASP A 186 -2.90 -28.36 10.88
C ASP A 186 -2.92 -28.81 9.40
N GLY A 187 -1.77 -28.82 8.71
CA GLY A 187 -1.60 -29.45 7.40
C GLY A 187 -0.71 -28.69 6.41
N VAL A 188 -0.96 -28.93 5.12
CA VAL A 188 -0.25 -28.26 4.02
C VAL A 188 -1.06 -27.06 3.49
N PRO A 189 -0.38 -25.97 3.11
CA PRO A 189 -1.07 -24.76 2.66
C PRO A 189 -1.78 -24.98 1.33
N THR A 190 -3.05 -24.58 1.27
CA THR A 190 -3.89 -24.68 0.07
C THR A 190 -3.95 -23.39 -0.75
N GLY A 191 -3.34 -22.30 -0.24
CA GLY A 191 -3.34 -21.00 -0.89
C GLY A 191 -4.53 -20.11 -0.48
N PHE A 192 -4.76 -19.04 -1.25
CA PHE A 192 -5.94 -18.20 -1.11
C PHE A 192 -7.16 -18.84 -1.78
N THR A 193 -8.36 -18.58 -1.25
CA THR A 193 -9.63 -18.99 -1.87
C THR A 193 -9.79 -18.39 -3.28
N ASP A 194 -9.45 -17.12 -3.44
CA ASP A 194 -9.35 -16.45 -4.73
C ASP A 194 -7.91 -15.94 -4.94
N PRO A 195 -7.05 -16.76 -5.57
CA PRO A 195 -5.64 -16.39 -5.77
C PRO A 195 -5.46 -15.33 -6.86
N GLU A 196 -6.41 -15.15 -7.78
CA GLU A 196 -6.35 -14.10 -8.80
C GLU A 196 -6.66 -12.74 -8.18
N GLU A 197 -7.75 -12.64 -7.42
CA GLU A 197 -8.13 -11.42 -6.72
C GLU A 197 -7.06 -10.98 -5.71
N ALA A 198 -6.49 -11.93 -4.96
CA ALA A 198 -5.40 -11.67 -4.03
C ALA A 198 -4.17 -11.06 -4.74
N LEU A 199 -3.78 -11.62 -5.89
CA LEU A 199 -2.65 -11.11 -6.66
C LEU A 199 -2.93 -9.73 -7.28
N ILE A 200 -4.14 -9.49 -7.79
CA ILE A 200 -4.55 -8.18 -8.32
C ILE A 200 -4.51 -7.12 -7.23
N ARG A 201 -5.04 -7.44 -6.04
CA ARG A 201 -4.99 -6.55 -4.87
C ARG A 201 -3.54 -6.19 -4.52
N ASP A 202 -2.66 -7.19 -4.40
CA ASP A 202 -1.27 -6.97 -4.02
C ASP A 202 -0.51 -6.17 -5.09
N THR A 203 -0.86 -6.36 -6.38
CA THR A 203 -0.33 -5.58 -7.49
C THR A 203 -0.74 -4.10 -7.40
N LYS A 204 -2.04 -3.82 -7.23
CA LYS A 204 -2.55 -2.45 -7.05
C LYS A 204 -1.85 -1.75 -5.89
N LEU A 205 -1.75 -2.44 -4.76
CA LEU A 205 -1.12 -1.90 -3.56
C LEU A 205 0.37 -1.64 -3.75
N THR A 206 1.08 -2.55 -4.41
CA THR A 206 2.50 -2.40 -4.74
C THR A 206 2.74 -1.16 -5.60
N PHE A 207 2.00 -0.99 -6.70
CA PHE A 207 2.13 0.19 -7.56
C PHE A 207 1.75 1.48 -6.83
N GLY A 208 0.67 1.47 -6.05
CA GLY A 208 0.26 2.63 -5.25
C GLY A 208 1.31 3.06 -4.23
N LEU A 209 1.97 2.14 -3.55
CA LEU A 209 3.03 2.45 -2.58
C LEU A 209 4.32 2.96 -3.25
N ILE A 210 4.67 2.45 -4.43
CA ILE A 210 5.81 2.96 -5.20
C ILE A 210 5.50 4.36 -5.73
N TRP A 211 4.31 4.58 -6.28
CA TRP A 211 3.85 5.91 -6.68
C TRP A 211 3.91 6.89 -5.52
N ALA A 212 3.36 6.55 -4.35
CA ALA A 212 3.41 7.37 -3.16
C ALA A 212 4.84 7.74 -2.73
N ALA A 213 5.79 6.82 -2.94
CA ALA A 213 7.20 7.07 -2.67
C ALA A 213 7.85 8.04 -3.68
N VAL A 214 7.44 7.97 -4.95
CA VAL A 214 7.88 8.87 -6.04
C VAL A 214 7.32 10.25 -5.83
N ASP A 215 6.01 10.36 -5.58
CA ASP A 215 5.30 11.61 -5.33
C ASP A 215 5.93 12.39 -4.17
N LEU A 216 6.22 11.70 -3.06
CA LEU A 216 6.92 12.27 -1.92
C LEU A 216 8.33 12.78 -2.24
N HIS A 217 9.01 12.19 -3.22
CA HIS A 217 10.34 12.63 -3.63
C HIS A 217 10.25 13.86 -4.54
N MET A 218 9.27 13.87 -5.44
CA MET A 218 9.07 14.95 -6.41
C MET A 218 8.55 16.23 -5.75
N ASP A 219 7.67 16.12 -4.75
CA ASP A 219 7.16 17.26 -3.99
C ASP A 219 7.04 16.94 -2.48
N PRO A 220 8.17 17.00 -1.74
CA PRO A 220 8.19 16.59 -0.33
C PRO A 220 7.34 17.47 0.61
N ALA A 221 7.08 18.72 0.22
CA ALA A 221 6.41 19.69 1.07
C ALA A 221 4.89 19.60 0.97
N ARG A 222 4.36 19.35 -0.23
CA ARG A 222 2.93 19.42 -0.57
C ARG A 222 2.04 18.56 0.33
N ASP A 223 2.51 17.37 0.69
CA ASP A 223 1.72 16.39 1.46
C ASP A 223 2.32 16.02 2.82
N SER A 224 3.27 16.83 3.28
CA SER A 224 4.00 16.60 4.54
C SER A 224 3.08 16.42 5.74
N ASP A 225 2.02 17.23 5.88
CA ASP A 225 1.04 17.10 6.97
C ASP A 225 0.28 15.78 6.91
N PHE A 226 -0.21 15.38 5.73
CA PHE A 226 -0.92 14.11 5.58
C PHE A 226 -0.01 12.94 5.96
N LEU A 227 1.19 12.91 5.38
CA LEU A 227 2.17 11.86 5.62
C LEU A 227 2.58 11.80 7.09
N ASN A 228 2.83 12.95 7.73
CA ASN A 228 3.18 13.02 9.15
C ASN A 228 2.13 12.34 10.02
N ARG A 229 0.83 12.59 9.75
CA ARG A 229 -0.26 11.99 10.52
C ARG A 229 -0.46 10.52 10.21
N PHE A 230 -0.40 10.13 8.93
CA PHE A 230 -0.45 8.72 8.52
C PHE A 230 0.63 7.89 9.24
N LEU A 231 1.88 8.36 9.23
CA LEU A 231 2.98 7.66 9.89
C LEU A 231 2.90 7.74 11.42
N ALA A 232 2.36 8.83 12.00
CA ALA A 232 2.13 8.91 13.44
C ALA A 232 1.14 7.82 13.90
N GLN A 233 0.04 7.63 13.17
CA GLN A 233 -0.95 6.61 13.49
C GLN A 233 -0.36 5.19 13.46
N ILE A 234 0.49 4.90 12.47
CA ILE A 234 1.22 3.62 12.40
C ILE A 234 2.11 3.45 13.63
N VAL A 235 2.85 4.49 14.02
CA VAL A 235 3.73 4.46 15.20
C VAL A 235 2.92 4.23 16.49
N ASP A 236 1.75 4.83 16.63
CA ASP A 236 0.90 4.66 17.81
C ASP A 236 0.31 3.26 17.89
N LEU A 237 -0.18 2.71 16.78
CA LEU A 237 -0.64 1.32 16.70
C LEU A 237 0.48 0.31 17.00
N GLN A 238 1.71 0.59 16.58
CA GLN A 238 2.86 -0.24 16.95
C GLN A 238 3.16 -0.21 18.46
N LYS A 239 2.94 0.93 19.14
CA LYS A 239 3.08 1.00 20.60
C LYS A 239 1.97 0.24 21.30
N GLU A 240 0.74 0.41 20.85
CA GLU A 240 -0.42 -0.25 21.43
C GLU A 240 -0.35 -1.77 21.29
N GLY A 241 0.02 -2.27 20.10
CA GLY A 241 0.22 -3.71 19.89
C GLY A 241 1.31 -4.31 20.79
N LYS A 242 2.34 -3.54 21.14
CA LYS A 242 3.37 -3.96 22.11
C LYS A 242 2.84 -3.96 23.54
N ALA A 243 2.03 -2.98 23.93
CA ALA A 243 1.42 -2.90 25.25
C ALA A 243 0.46 -4.08 25.49
N ARG A 244 -0.41 -4.37 24.52
CA ARG A 244 -1.33 -5.52 24.56
C ARG A 244 -0.60 -6.86 24.68
N LYS A 245 0.52 -7.04 23.96
CA LYS A 245 1.34 -8.25 24.07
C LYS A 245 1.93 -8.43 25.47
N LYS A 246 2.39 -7.35 26.12
CA LYS A 246 2.90 -7.40 27.50
C LYS A 246 1.83 -7.81 28.50
N LEU A 247 0.64 -7.23 28.39
CA LEU A 247 -0.48 -7.51 29.30
C LEU A 247 -1.00 -8.95 29.16
N GLY A 248 -0.95 -9.54 27.97
CA GLY A 248 -1.36 -10.94 27.73
C GLY A 248 -0.28 -11.99 28.01
N SER A 249 0.95 -11.59 28.37
CA SER A 249 2.04 -12.51 28.73
C SER A 249 2.29 -12.62 30.24
N ASP A 250 1.54 -11.87 31.05
CA ASP A 250 1.61 -11.87 32.52
C ASP A 250 0.44 -12.66 33.17
N GLY A 251 -0.31 -13.44 32.38
CA GLY A 251 -1.38 -14.35 32.84
C GLY A 251 -1.16 -15.77 32.34
#